data_AF-A0A1Z4I3J9-F1
#
_entry.id   AF-A0A1Z4I3J9-F1
#
_cell.length_a   1.000
_cell.length_b   1.000
_cell.length_c   1.000
_cell.angle_alpha   90.00
_cell.angle_beta   90.00
_cell.angle_gamma   90.00
#
_symmetry.space_group_name_H-M   'P 1'
#
loop_
_entity.id
_entity.type
_entity.pdbx_description
1 polymer ?
#
loop_
_entity_poly.entity_id
_entity_poly.type
_entity_poly.pdbx_seq_one_letter_code
_entity_poly.pdbx_strand_id
1 'polypeptide(L)'
;MEPEFIEVDGYSILLPVDKSHHPNIGILQSIWSVDNNSVPLFLSDTTYEDDPFFSGFVAVCDRPKDEEFFLAILYHEWLIIERAEVFE
;
A
#
# COMPACT_ATOMS: atom_id res chain seq x y z
N MET A 1 14.00 -14.02 11.40
CA MET A 1 12.70 -13.57 10.90
C MET A 1 12.96 -13.05 9.51
N GLU A 2 12.29 -13.62 8.52
CA GLU A 2 12.41 -13.19 7.13
C GLU A 2 11.44 -12.02 6.89
N PRO A 3 11.78 -11.06 6.04
CA PRO A 3 10.85 -10.00 5.64
C PRO A 3 9.62 -10.60 4.92
N GLU A 4 8.45 -10.05 5.23
CA GLU A 4 7.18 -10.56 4.71
C GLU A 4 6.58 -9.50 3.76
N PHE A 5 6.55 -9.81 2.47
CA PHE A 5 6.15 -8.88 1.42
C PHE A 5 4.66 -9.02 1.06
N ILE A 6 4.09 -7.94 0.55
CA ILE A 6 2.86 -7.95 -0.25
C ILE A 6 3.22 -7.78 -1.73
N GLU A 7 2.46 -8.43 -2.61
CA GLU A 7 2.62 -8.31 -4.06
C GLU A 7 1.62 -7.29 -4.60
N VAL A 8 2.12 -6.28 -5.31
CA VAL A 8 1.30 -5.25 -5.97
C VAL A 8 1.77 -5.08 -7.40
N ASP A 9 0.89 -5.31 -8.37
CA ASP A 9 1.19 -5.27 -9.81
C ASP A 9 2.43 -6.08 -10.23
N GLY A 10 2.72 -7.17 -9.50
CA GLY A 10 3.88 -8.05 -9.75
C GLY A 10 5.20 -7.60 -9.12
N TYR A 11 5.17 -6.61 -8.22
CA TYR A 11 6.32 -6.17 -7.44
C TYR A 11 6.13 -6.47 -5.95
N SER A 12 7.20 -6.95 -5.31
CA SER A 12 7.25 -7.16 -3.86
C SER A 12 7.44 -5.84 -3.11
N ILE A 13 6.55 -5.57 -2.15
CA ILE A 13 6.56 -4.35 -1.34
C ILE A 13 6.58 -4.73 0.14
N LEU A 14 7.48 -4.10 0.90
CA LEU A 14 7.57 -4.25 2.34
C LEU A 14 6.85 -3.08 3.04
N LEU A 15 5.75 -3.39 3.71
CA LEU A 15 4.98 -2.46 4.52
C LEU A 15 5.42 -2.55 5.99
N PRO A 16 5.30 -1.46 6.79
CA PRO A 16 5.73 -1.45 8.18
C PRO A 16 4.63 -2.01 9.11
N VAL A 17 4.06 -3.17 8.76
CA VAL A 17 3.00 -3.86 9.50
C VAL A 17 3.32 -5.36 9.60
N ASP A 18 2.76 -6.03 10.60
CA ASP A 18 2.90 -7.47 10.73
C ASP A 18 2.12 -8.20 9.63
N LYS A 19 2.59 -9.38 9.20
CA LYS A 19 1.88 -10.20 8.20
C LYS A 19 0.46 -10.57 8.59
N SER A 20 0.11 -10.56 9.88
CA SER A 20 -1.27 -10.74 10.31
C SER A 20 -2.22 -9.68 9.73
N HIS A 21 -1.70 -8.53 9.30
CA HIS A 21 -2.47 -7.49 8.60
C HIS A 21 -2.71 -7.81 7.13
N HIS A 22 -1.80 -8.53 6.47
CA HIS A 22 -1.83 -8.70 5.01
C HIS A 22 -3.17 -9.23 4.46
N PRO A 23 -3.86 -10.19 5.12
CA PRO A 23 -5.18 -10.64 4.66
C PRO A 23 -6.27 -9.56 4.69
N ASN A 24 -6.09 -8.49 5.45
CA ASN A 24 -7.01 -7.36 5.62
C ASN A 24 -6.61 -6.14 4.77
N ILE A 25 -5.47 -6.22 4.06
CA ILE A 25 -4.98 -5.14 3.22
C ILE A 25 -5.56 -5.27 1.82
N GLY A 26 -6.31 -4.25 1.39
CA GLY A 26 -6.80 -4.09 0.04
C GLY A 26 -6.06 -2.96 -0.67
N ILE A 27 -5.50 -3.21 -1.85
CA ILE A 27 -4.89 -2.14 -2.66
C ILE A 27 -5.98 -1.43 -3.45
N LEU A 28 -6.17 -0.14 -3.18
CA LEU A 28 -7.18 0.70 -3.84
C LEU A 28 -6.61 1.37 -5.09
N GLN A 29 -5.36 1.82 -5.02
CA GLN A 29 -4.66 2.43 -6.15
C GLN A 29 -3.15 2.34 -5.97
N SER A 30 -2.44 2.02 -7.04
CA SER A 30 -0.99 2.13 -7.17
C SER A 30 -0.66 3.20 -8.22
N ILE A 31 0.29 4.09 -7.94
CA ILE A 31 0.75 5.11 -8.90
C ILE A 31 2.25 4.93 -9.14
N TRP A 32 2.59 4.28 -10.24
CA TRP A 32 3.99 4.01 -10.56
C TRP A 32 4.68 5.24 -11.14
N SER A 33 5.84 5.58 -10.59
CA SER A 33 6.76 6.54 -11.21
C SER A 33 7.22 6.06 -12.59
N VAL A 34 7.54 6.99 -13.49
CA VAL A 34 7.95 6.68 -14.88
C VAL A 34 9.19 5.78 -14.93
N ASP A 35 10.09 5.93 -13.96
CA ASP A 35 11.32 5.15 -13.82
C ASP A 35 11.16 3.91 -12.94
N ASN A 36 9.95 3.64 -12.44
CA ASN A 36 9.66 2.54 -11.52
C ASN A 36 10.55 2.51 -10.27
N ASN A 37 10.97 3.66 -9.74
CA ASN A 37 11.78 3.71 -8.52
C ASN A 37 10.98 4.11 -7.27
N SER A 38 9.78 4.63 -7.44
CA SER A 38 8.85 4.98 -6.38
C SER A 38 7.41 4.64 -6.74
N VAL A 39 6.61 4.28 -5.73
CA VAL A 39 5.18 4.00 -5.86
C VAL A 39 4.43 4.49 -4.62
N PRO A 40 3.59 5.53 -4.74
CA PRO A 40 2.51 5.76 -3.80
C PRO A 40 1.43 4.69 -3.93
N LEU A 41 1.09 4.07 -2.82
CA LEU A 41 -0.01 3.12 -2.67
C LEU A 41 -1.10 3.74 -1.81
N PHE A 42 -2.32 3.66 -2.29
CA PHE A 42 -3.53 3.91 -1.51
C PHE A 42 -4.13 2.55 -1.21
N LEU A 43 -4.35 2.27 0.07
CA LEU A 43 -4.81 0.97 0.54
C LEU A 43 -5.86 1.13 1.63
N SER A 44 -6.64 0.07 1.83
CA SER A 44 -7.48 -0.13 3.01
C SER A 44 -6.83 -1.18 3.91
N ASP A 45 -6.77 -0.97 5.22
CA ASP A 45 -6.40 -1.98 6.22
C ASP A 45 -7.52 -2.10 7.26
N THR A 46 -8.26 -3.21 7.21
CA THR A 46 -9.39 -3.47 8.13
C THR A 46 -8.98 -4.30 9.35
N THR A 47 -7.70 -4.29 9.74
CA THR A 47 -7.21 -5.11 10.87
C THR A 47 -7.79 -4.67 12.22
N TYR A 48 -8.05 -3.38 12.41
CA TYR A 48 -8.58 -2.82 13.67
C TYR A 48 -9.93 -2.14 13.55
N GLU A 49 -10.29 -1.67 12.35
CA GLU A 49 -11.50 -0.91 12.09
C GLU A 49 -12.34 -1.62 11.04
N ASP A 50 -13.62 -1.82 11.34
CA ASP A 50 -14.59 -2.46 10.43
C ASP A 50 -15.28 -1.44 9.51
N ASP A 51 -15.11 -0.13 9.74
CA ASP A 51 -15.69 0.94 8.92
C ASP A 51 -14.76 1.28 7.74
N PRO A 52 -15.13 0.97 6.49
CA PRO A 52 -14.30 1.21 5.31
C PRO A 52 -13.86 2.66 5.13
N PHE A 53 -14.61 3.64 5.65
CA PHE A 53 -14.24 5.05 5.56
C PHE A 53 -12.98 5.39 6.36
N PHE A 54 -12.79 4.74 7.51
CA PHE A 54 -11.68 4.96 8.44
C PHE A 54 -10.53 3.97 8.27
N SER A 55 -10.70 2.93 7.44
CA SER A 55 -9.65 1.93 7.19
C SER A 55 -8.57 2.38 6.20
N GLY A 56 -8.50 3.66 5.82
CA GLY A 56 -7.58 4.12 4.77
C GLY A 56 -6.15 4.32 5.22
N PHE A 57 -5.20 3.85 4.42
CA PHE A 57 -3.78 4.22 4.53
C PHE A 57 -3.17 4.62 3.18
N VAL A 58 -2.18 5.50 3.24
CA VAL A 58 -1.26 5.80 2.14
C VAL A 58 0.12 5.31 2.52
N ALA A 59 0.74 4.54 1.63
CA ALA A 59 2.15 4.20 1.71
C ALA A 59 2.90 4.90 0.57
N VAL A 60 4.08 5.46 0.85
CA VAL A 60 5.02 5.85 -0.20
C VAL A 60 6.16 4.87 -0.14
N CYS A 61 6.38 4.14 -1.23
CA CYS A 61 7.37 3.08 -1.28
C CYS A 61 8.44 3.41 -2.31
N ASP A 62 9.72 3.30 -1.91
CA ASP A 62 10.86 3.51 -2.80
C ASP A 62 11.61 2.20 -2.99
N ARG A 63 12.17 1.98 -4.18
CA ARG A 63 13.06 0.86 -4.46
C ARG A 63 14.46 1.20 -3.94
N PRO A 64 15.01 0.46 -2.96
CA PRO A 64 16.39 0.64 -2.55
C PRO A 64 17.33 0.33 -3.72
N LYS A 65 18.49 1.00 -3.72
CA LYS A 65 19.48 0.77 -4.77
C LYS A 65 19.95 -0.69 -4.76
N ASP A 66 20.03 -1.28 -5.95
CA ASP A 66 20.51 -2.65 -6.18
C ASP A 66 19.58 -3.75 -5.60
N GLU A 67 18.35 -3.41 -5.23
CA GLU A 67 17.32 -4.35 -4.74
C GLU A 67 16.14 -4.48 -5.71
N GLU A 68 15.45 -5.61 -5.67
CA GLU A 68 14.29 -5.90 -6.54
C GLU A 68 12.93 -5.61 -5.88
N PHE A 69 12.91 -5.23 -4.60
CA PHE A 69 11.70 -4.92 -3.82
C PHE A 69 11.55 -3.42 -3.54
N PHE A 70 10.36 -3.01 -3.12
CA PHE A 70 10.11 -1.66 -2.63
C PHE A 70 9.92 -1.65 -1.11
N LEU A 71 10.35 -0.57 -0.48
CA LEU A 71 10.21 -0.35 0.96
C LEU A 71 9.33 0.86 1.20
N ALA A 72 8.29 0.72 2.02
CA ALA A 72 7.53 1.86 2.51
C ALA A 72 8.41 2.78 3.37
N ILE A 73 8.59 4.01 2.91
CA ILE A 73 9.28 5.10 3.63
C ILE A 73 8.28 6.02 4.35
N LEU A 74 7.01 5.95 3.98
CA LEU A 74 5.88 6.57 4.66
C LEU A 74 4.74 5.56 4.72
N TYR A 75 4.02 5.51 5.84
CA TYR A 75 2.78 4.78 6.02
C TYR A 75 1.88 5.60 6.94
N HIS A 76 0.78 6.15 6.44
CA HIS A 76 -0.04 7.09 7.19
C HIS A 76 -1.53 6.89 6.93
N GLU A 77 -2.35 7.12 7.95
CA GLU A 77 -3.81 7.04 7.87
C GLU A 77 -4.39 8.14 6.97
N TRP A 78 -5.49 7.86 6.27
CA TRP A 78 -6.32 8.80 5.53
C TRP A 78 -7.76 8.31 5.44
N LEU A 79 -8.69 9.18 5.02
CA LEU A 79 -10.09 8.81 4.87
C LEU A 79 -10.36 8.32 3.44
N ILE A 80 -11.00 7.16 3.31
CA ILE A 80 -11.38 6.63 2.00
C ILE A 80 -12.66 7.34 1.55
N ILE A 81 -12.54 8.12 0.47
CA ILE A 81 -13.70 8.71 -0.21
C ILE A 81 -13.98 7.87 -1.44
N GLU A 82 -15.19 7.29 -1.53
CA GLU A 82 -15.61 6.54 -2.70
C GLU A 82 -15.51 7.41 -3.97
N ARG A 83 -14.92 6.85 -5.03
CA ARG A 83 -14.87 7.55 -6.32
C ARG A 83 -16.29 7.66 -6.83
N ALA A 84 -16.78 8.89 -6.96
CA ALA A 84 -18.06 9.14 -7.61
C ALA A 84 -18.01 8.65 -9.07
N GLU A 85 -19.15 8.19 -9.60
CA GLU A 85 -19.34 7.67 -10.97
C GLU A 85 -18.78 8.61 -12.07
N VAL A 86 -18.57 9.89 -11.77
CA VAL A 86 -18.01 10.89 -12.69
C VAL A 86 -16.55 10.64 -13.09
N PHE A 87 -15.86 9.70 -12.44
CA PHE A 87 -14.46 9.35 -12.69
C PHE A 87 -14.27 7.96 -13.33
N GLU A 88 -15.35 7.28 -13.72
CA GLU A 88 -15.33 5.97 -14.40
C GLU A 88 -15.43 6.08 -15.93
#